data_AF-A0AAD6W3B3-F1
#
_entry.id   AF-A0AAD6W3B3-F1
#
_cell.length_a   1.000
_cell.length_b   1.000
_cell.length_c   1.000
_cell.angle_alpha   90.00
_cell.angle_beta   90.00
_cell.angle_gamma   90.00
#
_symmetry.space_group_name_H-M   'P 1'
#
loop_
_entity.id
_entity.type
_entity.pdbx_description
1 polymer ?
#
loop_
_entity_poly.entity_id
_entity_poly.type
_entity_poly.pdbx_seq_one_letter_code
_entity_poly.pdbx_strand_id
1 'polypeptide(L)' 'MLKETLKWRAAHKPEEIRWGEVAHEAQTGKVYRSNYFDKHGRTVLVMRPSCQIVLKVAKAFLEPKTSNNVKFV' A
#
# COMPACT_ATOMS: atom_id res chain seq x y z
N MET A 1 -1.68 3.23 24.48
CA MET A 1 -1.65 4.13 23.30
C MET A 1 -0.36 4.94 23.06
N LEU A 2 0.31 5.57 24.04
CA LEU A 2 1.65 6.19 23.78
C LEU A 2 2.82 5.24 24.08
N LYS A 3 2.84 4.68 25.30
CA LYS A 3 3.93 3.79 25.76
C LYS A 3 4.13 2.56 24.85
N GLU A 4 3.05 1.97 24.39
CA GLU A 4 3.09 0.79 23.50
C GLU A 4 3.64 1.13 22.12
N THR A 5 3.23 2.27 21.55
CA THR A 5 3.74 2.75 20.26
C THR A 5 5.25 3.01 20.34
N LEU A 6 5.75 3.59 21.44
CA LEU A 6 7.18 3.79 21.65
C LEU A 6 7.95 2.46 21.73
N LYS A 7 7.43 1.48 22.47
CA LYS A 7 8.01 0.12 22.52
C LYS A 7 8.06 -0.52 21.13
N TRP A 8 6.97 -0.42 20.36
CA TRP A 8 6.91 -0.99 19.02
C TRP A 8 7.90 -0.33 18.07
N ARG A 9 8.00 1.01 18.07
CA ARG A 9 8.96 1.76 17.23
C ARG A 9 10.40 1.47 17.60
N ALA A 10 10.72 1.36 18.90
CA ALA A 10 12.07 0.97 19.33
C ALA A 10 12.45 -0.44 18.85
N ALA A 11 11.49 -1.37 18.80
CA ALA A 11 11.72 -2.74 18.36
C ALA A 11 11.77 -2.90 16.83
N HIS A 12 10.95 -2.16 16.08
CA HIS A 12 10.77 -2.35 14.63
C HIS A 12 11.37 -1.24 13.78
N LYS A 13 11.83 -0.14 14.39
CA LYS A 13 12.57 0.97 13.78
C LYS A 13 12.03 1.42 12.42
N PRO A 14 10.77 1.87 12.35
CA PRO A 14 10.17 2.31 11.08
C PRO A 14 10.93 3.43 10.37
N GLU A 15 11.76 4.19 11.10
CA GLU A 15 12.66 5.20 10.57
C GLU A 15 13.78 4.64 9.65
N GLU A 16 14.08 3.34 9.72
CA GLU A 16 15.07 2.71 8.84
C GLU A 16 14.49 2.35 7.46
N ILE A 17 13.16 2.43 7.27
CA ILE A 17 12.49 2.05 6.01
C ILE A 17 12.89 3.00 4.88
N ARG A 18 13.44 2.44 3.79
CA ARG A 18 13.82 3.19 2.58
C ARG A 18 12.90 2.91 1.42
N TRP A 19 12.65 3.93 0.59
CA TRP A 19 11.79 3.80 -0.59
C TRP A 19 12.25 2.68 -1.55
N GLY A 20 13.55 2.59 -1.82
CA GLY A 20 14.10 1.57 -2.72
C GLY A 20 13.81 0.13 -2.28
N GLU A 21 13.66 -0.10 -0.97
CA GLU A 21 13.38 -1.42 -0.41
C GLU A 21 11.89 -1.76 -0.50
N VAL A 22 10.98 -0.78 -0.48
CA VAL A 22 9.52 -1.00 -0.47
C VAL A 22 8.82 -0.72 -1.79
N ALA A 23 9.47 -0.01 -2.72
CA ALA A 23 8.87 0.41 -3.99
C ALA A 23 8.35 -0.78 -4.82
N HIS A 24 9.07 -1.90 -4.81
CA HIS A 24 8.67 -3.10 -5.54
C HIS A 24 7.37 -3.71 -4.99
N GLU A 25 7.12 -3.57 -3.68
CA GLU A 25 5.89 -4.05 -3.05
C GLU A 25 4.69 -3.19 -3.43
N ALA A 26 4.89 -1.87 -3.57
CA ALA A 26 3.88 -0.94 -4.05
C ALA A 26 3.52 -1.16 -5.53
N GLN A 27 4.50 -1.53 -6.37
CA GLN A 27 4.31 -1.76 -7.81
C GLN A 27 3.33 -2.90 -8.12
N THR A 28 3.21 -3.90 -7.24
CA THR A 28 2.28 -5.02 -7.43
C THR A 28 0.81 -4.59 -7.41
N GLY A 29 0.50 -3.41 -6.85
CA GLY A 29 -0.86 -2.95 -6.63
C GLY A 29 -1.64 -3.80 -5.63
N LYS A 30 -0.95 -4.57 -4.78
CA LYS A 30 -1.54 -5.33 -3.66
C LYS A 30 -2.02 -4.43 -2.53
N VAL A 31 -1.47 -3.21 -2.43
CA VAL A 31 -1.94 -2.15 -1.54
C VAL A 31 -1.86 -0.85 -2.32
N TYR A 32 -2.94 -0.05 -2.31
CA TYR A 32 -2.93 1.27 -2.91
C TYR A 32 -3.86 2.24 -2.19
N ARG A 33 -3.56 3.54 -2.30
CA ARG A 33 -4.43 4.59 -1.78
C ARG A 33 -5.43 5.00 -2.86
N SER A 34 -6.70 5.02 -2.49
CA SER A 34 -7.76 5.53 -3.37
C SER A 34 -7.63 7.04 -3.58
N ASN A 35 -8.03 7.52 -4.75
CA ASN A 35 -8.16 8.96 -5.03
C ASN A 35 -9.46 9.57 -4.50
N TYR A 36 -10.34 8.76 -3.90
CA TYR A 36 -11.58 9.23 -3.27
C TYR A 36 -11.60 8.95 -1.76
N PHE A 37 -12.42 9.71 -1.06
CA PHE A 37 -12.71 9.54 0.36
C PHE A 37 -13.98 8.74 0.56
N ASP A 38 -14.12 8.12 1.74
CA ASP A 38 -15.39 7.51 2.12
C ASP A 38 -16.47 8.55 2.43
N LYS A 39 -17.67 8.09 2.79
CA LYS A 39 -18.81 8.96 3.13
C LYS A 39 -18.54 9.90 4.33
N HIS A 40 -17.50 9.63 5.10
CA HIS A 40 -17.08 10.40 6.27
C HIS A 40 -15.80 11.21 6.03
N GLY A 41 -15.32 11.29 4.78
CA GLY A 41 -14.11 12.04 4.44
C GLY A 41 -12.80 11.35 4.82
N ARG A 42 -12.82 10.05 5.15
CA ARG A 42 -11.61 9.30 5.53
C ARG A 42 -10.90 8.76 4.30
N THR A 43 -9.57 8.74 4.35
CA THR A 43 -8.72 8.16 3.31
C THR A 43 -8.99 6.66 3.21
N VAL A 44 -9.19 6.16 1.98
CA VAL A 44 -9.41 4.73 1.73
C VAL A 44 -8.10 4.07 1.27
N LEU A 45 -7.63 3.10 2.05
CA LEU A 45 -6.53 2.20 1.67
C LEU A 45 -7.14 0.88 1.20
N VAL A 46 -6.87 0.48 -0.04
CA VAL A 46 -7.39 -0.77 -0.62
C VAL A 46 -6.30 -1.83 -0.57
N MET A 47 -6.63 -2.99 -0.01
CA MET A 47 -5.78 -4.17 0.02
C MET A 47 -6.33 -5.25 -0.91
N ARG A 48 -5.46 -5.82 -1.75
CA ARG A 48 -5.75 -6.93 -2.66
C ARG A 48 -4.75 -8.06 -2.39
N PRO A 49 -5.00 -8.92 -1.38
CA PRO A 49 -4.09 -10.03 -1.03
C PRO A 49 -3.84 -11.00 -2.18
N SER A 50 -4.78 -11.14 -3.10
CA SER A 50 -4.64 -11.95 -4.32
C SER A 50 -3.55 -11.44 -5.27
N CYS A 51 -3.07 -10.21 -5.11
CA CYS A 51 -1.96 -9.65 -5.88
C CYS A 51 -0.58 -9.89 -5.22
N GLN A 52 -0.51 -10.67 -4.14
CA GLN A 52 0.75 -11.13 -3.50
C GLN A 52 1.42 -12.23 -4.34
N ILE A 53 1.61 -11.99 -5.64
CA ILE A 53 2.21 -12.95 -6.57
C ILE A 53 3.38 -12.27 -7.26
N VAL A 54 4.53 -12.94 -7.28
CA VAL A 54 5.79 -12.43 -7.83
C VAL A 54 5.63 -12.11 -9.33
N LEU A 55 5.61 -10.82 -9.64
CA LEU A 55 5.71 -10.02 -10.88
C LEU A 55 5.48 -10.57 -12.30
N LYS A 56 5.24 -11.85 -12.58
CA LYS A 56 4.99 -12.31 -13.98
C LYS A 56 3.53 -12.21 -14.43
N VAL A 57 2.58 -12.04 -13.51
CA VAL A 57 1.13 -12.12 -13.85
C VAL A 57 0.35 -10.84 -13.49
N ALA A 58 0.83 -10.02 -12.56
CA ALA A 58 0.06 -8.89 -12.01
C ALA A 58 -0.26 -7.77 -13.02
N LYS A 59 0.59 -7.56 -14.04
CA LYS A 59 0.37 -6.54 -15.07
C LYS A 59 -0.88 -6.82 -15.93
N ALA A 60 -1.33 -8.07 -15.99
CA ALA A 60 -2.54 -8.47 -16.72
C ALA A 60 -3.85 -8.28 -15.92
N PHE A 61 -3.80 -8.03 -14.60
CA PHE A 61 -4.99 -8.01 -13.74
C PHE A 61 -5.45 -6.60 -13.35
N LEU A 62 -4.67 -5.55 -13.61
CA LEU A 62 -5.17 -4.19 -13.50
C LEU A 62 -6.02 -3.89 -14.75
N GLU A 63 -7.33 -4.05 -14.63
CA GLU A 63 -8.26 -3.60 -15.66
C GLU A 63 -8.00 -2.11 -15.98
N PRO A 64 -7.93 -1.72 -17.27
CA PRO A 64 -7.54 -0.37 -17.68
C PRO A 64 -8.47 0.75 -17.17
N LYS A 65 -9.63 0.42 -16.58
CA LYS A 65 -10.56 1.40 -16.01
C LYS A 65 -10.24 1.81 -14.58
N THR A 66 -9.48 1.00 -13.82
CA THR A 66 -9.13 1.31 -12.43
C THR A 66 -7.79 2.01 -12.29
N SER A 67 -6.89 1.90 -13.28
CA SER A 67 -5.56 2.55 -13.27
C SER A 67 -5.63 4.08 -13.13
N ASN A 68 -6.64 4.73 -13.72
CA ASN A 68 -6.79 6.19 -13.68
C ASN A 68 -7.21 6.74 -12.31
N ASN A 69 -7.77 5.90 -11.42
CA ASN A 69 -8.27 6.30 -10.10
C ASN A 69 -7.36 5.89 -8.94
N VAL A 70 -6.19 5.32 -9.25
CA VAL A 70 -5.24 4.80 -8.29
C VAL A 70 -3.98 5.64 -8.33
N LYS A 71 -3.66 6.32 -7.21
CA LYS A 71 -2.31 6.82 -6.98
C LYS A 71 -1.50 5.70 -6.37
N PHE A 72 -0.63 5.12 -7.18
CA PHE A 72 0.48 4.31 -6.69
C PHE A 72 1.36 5.25 -5.86
N VAL A 73 1.30 5.08 -4.54
CA VAL A 73 2.18 5.76 -3.59
C VAL A 73 3.53 5.07 -3.66
#